data_AF-A0A2M6GM56-F1
#
_entry.id   AF-A0A2M6GM56-F1
#
_cell.length_a   1.000
_cell.length_b   1.000
_cell.length_c   1.000
_cell.angle_alpha   90.00
_cell.angle_beta   90.00
_cell.angle_gamma   90.00
#
_symmetry.space_group_name_H-M   'P 1'
#
loop_
_entity.id
_entity.type
_entity.pdbx_description
1 polymer ?
#
loop_
_entity_poly.entity_id
_entity_poly.type
_entity_poly.pdbx_seq_one_letter_code
_entity_poly.pdbx_strand_id
1 'polypeptide(L)'
;KLKAMDLFADYIVASTDPEVDRLKPDPQGLLYLVAKAGVSVDECVFIGDRQEMDGDCALKANMRYLIIDKKPYSEFDYYQKLTNQLAATKSQLV
;
A
#
# COMPACT_ATOMS: atom_id res chain seq x y z
N LYS A 1 -7.96 1.86 15.87
CA LYS A 1 -8.24 0.76 14.91
C LYS A 1 -7.20 -0.35 15.01
N LEU A 2 -5.92 -0.11 14.65
CA LEU A 2 -4.86 -1.14 14.61
C LEU A 2 -4.71 -1.94 15.91
N LYS A 3 -4.62 -1.26 17.06
CA LYS A 3 -4.56 -1.91 18.39
C LYS A 3 -5.72 -2.87 18.67
N ALA A 4 -6.93 -2.54 18.23
CA ALA A 4 -8.10 -3.40 18.43
C ALA A 4 -8.10 -4.64 17.51
N MET A 5 -7.26 -4.63 16.47
CA MET A 5 -7.07 -5.72 15.51
C MET A 5 -5.76 -6.48 15.74
N ASP A 6 -5.01 -6.14 16.80
CA ASP A 6 -3.68 -6.68 17.09
C ASP A 6 -2.69 -6.54 15.92
N LEU A 7 -2.76 -5.41 15.20
CA LEU A 7 -1.87 -5.08 14.08
C LEU A 7 -0.79 -4.08 14.50
N PHE A 8 0.43 -4.32 14.02
CA PHE A 8 1.62 -3.52 14.29
C PHE A 8 2.31 -3.12 12.99
N ALA A 9 2.93 -1.94 13.00
CA ALA A 9 3.76 -1.42 11.92
C ALA A 9 4.85 -0.53 12.52
N ASP A 10 6.02 -0.46 11.87
CA ASP A 10 7.13 0.40 12.31
C ASP A 10 6.75 1.88 12.28
N TYR A 11 5.94 2.27 11.29
CA TYR A 11 5.40 3.61 11.13
C TYR A 11 3.89 3.58 10.95
N ILE A 12 3.20 4.44 11.69
CA ILE A 12 1.76 4.65 11.59
C ILE A 12 1.55 6.14 11.37
N VAL A 13 0.82 6.49 10.31
CA VAL A 13 0.53 7.87 9.92
C VAL A 13 -0.93 7.96 9.48
N ALA A 14 -1.59 9.04 9.89
CA ALA A 14 -2.96 9.38 9.52
C ALA A 14 -3.03 10.76 8.84
N SER A 15 -4.07 10.97 8.03
CA SER A 15 -4.32 12.27 7.39
C SER A 15 -4.61 13.40 8.37
N THR A 16 -4.95 13.05 9.61
CA THR A 16 -5.21 13.99 10.71
C THR A 16 -3.96 14.33 11.51
N ASP A 17 -2.84 13.66 11.24
CA ASP A 17 -1.57 13.98 11.90
C ASP A 17 -1.10 15.36 11.40
N PRO A 18 -0.67 16.27 12.28
CA PRO A 18 -0.30 17.65 11.90
C PRO A 18 0.77 17.74 10.81
N GLU A 19 1.71 16.78 10.76
CA GLU A 19 2.78 16.72 9.76
C GLU A 19 2.29 16.32 8.36
N VAL A 20 1.08 15.75 8.28
CA VAL A 20 0.44 15.36 7.03
C VAL A 20 -0.69 16.31 6.66
N ASP A 21 -1.69 16.48 7.53
CA ASP A 21 -2.87 17.38 7.38
C ASP A 21 -3.49 17.37 5.97
N ARG A 22 -3.47 16.23 5.30
CA ARG A 22 -3.93 16.10 3.91
C ARG A 22 -4.57 14.74 3.72
N LEU A 23 -5.72 14.75 3.06
CA LEU A 23 -6.37 13.53 2.61
C LEU A 23 -5.78 13.11 1.26
N LYS A 24 -5.76 11.80 1.02
CA LYS A 24 -5.64 11.27 -0.34
C LYS A 24 -6.71 11.92 -1.23
N PRO A 25 -6.43 12.19 -2.52
CA PRO A 25 -5.26 11.73 -3.28
C PRO A 25 -4.05 12.69 -3.21
N ASP A 26 -3.92 13.52 -2.18
CA ASP A 26 -2.67 14.27 -1.95
C ASP A 26 -1.53 13.30 -1.54
N PRO A 27 -0.32 13.42 -2.11
CA PRO A 27 0.79 12.50 -1.84
C PRO A 27 1.53 12.75 -0.51
N GLN A 28 1.23 13.84 0.22
CA GLN A 28 1.98 14.29 1.40
C GLN A 28 2.19 13.16 2.44
N GLY A 29 1.17 12.35 2.70
CA GLY A 29 1.28 11.24 3.66
C GLY A 29 2.28 10.16 3.22
N LEU A 30 2.34 9.84 1.92
CA LEU A 30 3.31 8.87 1.38
C LEU A 30 4.73 9.46 1.43
N LEU A 31 4.91 10.71 1.00
CA LEU A 31 6.21 11.38 0.99
C LEU A 31 6.77 11.54 2.40
N TYR A 32 5.91 11.86 3.38
CA TYR A 32 6.29 11.92 4.79
C TYR A 32 6.77 10.55 5.30
N LEU A 33 6.04 9.46 5.00
CA LEU A 33 6.43 8.11 5.41
C LEU A 33 7.75 7.66 4.79
N VAL A 34 7.96 7.92 3.50
CA VAL A 34 9.22 7.60 2.79
C VAL A 34 10.40 8.33 3.44
N ALA A 35 10.26 9.63 3.70
CA ALA A 35 11.28 10.42 4.35
C ALA A 35 11.59 9.92 5.77
N LYS A 36 10.54 9.56 6.54
CA LYS A 36 10.69 9.03 7.91
C LYS A 36 11.37 7.66 7.93
N ALA A 37 11.09 6.82 6.94
CA ALA A 37 11.72 5.51 6.78
C ALA A 37 13.15 5.58 6.22
N GLY A 38 13.57 6.72 5.66
CA GLY A 38 14.92 6.90 5.10
C GLY A 38 15.18 6.10 3.83
N VAL A 39 14.14 5.81 3.05
CA VAL A 39 14.20 5.05 1.79
C VAL A 39 13.84 5.94 0.60
N SER A 40 14.08 5.47 -0.62
CA SER A 40 13.60 6.15 -1.83
C SER A 40 12.16 5.73 -2.18
N VAL A 41 11.46 6.59 -2.92
CA VAL A 41 10.11 6.28 -3.44
C VAL A 41 10.13 5.05 -4.34
N ASP A 42 11.17 4.88 -5.15
CA ASP A 42 11.29 3.76 -6.09
C ASP A 42 11.41 2.41 -5.37
N GLU A 43 11.91 2.38 -4.14
CA GLU A 43 11.95 1.18 -3.28
C GLU A 43 10.60 0.84 -2.65
N CYS A 44 9.63 1.75 -2.73
CA CYS A 44 8.33 1.59 -2.08
C CYS A 44 7.26 1.04 -3.03
N VAL A 45 6.28 0.36 -2.44
CA VAL A 45 5.02 0.00 -3.09
C VAL A 45 3.86 0.41 -2.20
N PHE A 46 2.91 1.16 -2.74
CA PHE A 46 1.70 1.55 -2.02
C PHE A 46 0.55 0.60 -2.37
N ILE A 47 -0.04 -0.04 -1.35
CA ILE A 47 -1.13 -0.99 -1.51
C ILE A 47 -2.42 -0.35 -1.01
N GLY A 48 -3.43 -0.30 -1.88
CA GLY A 48 -4.74 0.28 -1.60
C GLY A 48 -5.87 -0.49 -2.27
N ASP A 49 -7.08 0.06 -2.19
CA ASP A 49 -8.29 -0.60 -2.72
C ASP A 49 -9.13 0.29 -3.63
N ARG A 50 -8.74 1.56 -3.79
CA ARG A 50 -9.48 2.55 -4.60
C ARG A 50 -8.54 3.29 -5.55
N GLN A 51 -8.78 3.19 -6.85
CA GLN A 51 -7.93 3.83 -7.85
C GLN A 51 -7.91 5.36 -7.69
N GLU A 52 -9.09 5.98 -7.53
CA GLU A 52 -9.28 7.43 -7.47
C GLU A 52 -8.76 8.08 -6.17
N MET A 53 -8.41 7.26 -5.18
CA MET A 53 -7.84 7.72 -3.91
C MET A 53 -6.42 7.23 -3.72
N ASP A 54 -6.21 5.92 -3.70
CA ASP A 54 -4.92 5.31 -3.41
C ASP A 54 -4.00 5.32 -4.64
N GLY A 55 -4.54 4.93 -5.80
CA GLY A 55 -3.80 4.93 -7.06
C GLY A 55 -3.34 6.34 -7.43
N ASP A 56 -4.26 7.31 -7.44
CA ASP A 56 -3.95 8.71 -7.73
C ASP A 56 -2.97 9.33 -6.72
N CYS A 57 -3.05 8.94 -5.44
CA CYS A 57 -2.07 9.35 -4.41
C CYS A 57 -0.66 8.82 -4.77
N ALA A 58 -0.55 7.54 -5.14
CA ALA A 58 0.72 6.93 -5.53
C ALA A 58 1.30 7.56 -6.81
N LEU A 59 0.46 7.79 -7.82
CA LEU A 59 0.84 8.42 -9.07
C LEU A 59 1.42 9.82 -8.83
N LYS A 60 0.78 10.63 -7.98
CA LYS A 60 1.32 11.97 -7.62
C LYS A 60 2.60 11.91 -6.80
N ALA A 61 2.83 10.82 -6.06
CA ALA A 61 4.07 10.58 -5.34
C ALA A 61 5.17 10.00 -6.24
N ASN A 62 4.88 9.66 -7.51
CA ASN A 62 5.73 8.82 -8.38
C ASN A 62 6.08 7.46 -7.75
N MET A 63 5.16 6.88 -6.98
CA MET A 63 5.35 5.61 -6.27
C MET A 63 4.68 4.46 -7.02
N ARG A 64 5.34 3.30 -7.06
CA ARG A 64 4.71 2.05 -7.53
C ARG A 64 3.51 1.73 -6.64
N TYR A 65 2.44 1.19 -7.21
CA TYR A 65 1.25 0.85 -6.44
C TYR A 65 0.55 -0.40 -6.93
N LEU A 66 -0.28 -0.94 -6.04
CA LEU A 66 -1.12 -2.10 -6.28
C LEU A 66 -2.51 -1.82 -5.70
N ILE A 67 -3.53 -1.93 -6.55
CA ILE A 67 -4.93 -1.91 -6.12
C ILE A 67 -5.40 -3.35 -5.94
N ILE A 68 -5.93 -3.64 -4.76
CA ILE A 68 -6.55 -4.93 -4.42
C ILE A 68 -8.05 -4.71 -4.26
N ASP A 69 -8.83 -5.35 -5.11
CA ASP A 69 -10.28 -5.28 -5.04
C ASP A 69 -10.81 -5.79 -3.69
N LYS A 70 -11.75 -5.03 -3.12
CA LYS A 70 -12.51 -5.49 -1.95
C LYS A 70 -13.40 -6.65 -2.34
N LYS A 71 -13.25 -7.76 -1.62
CA LYS A 71 -14.16 -8.91 -1.67
C LYS A 71 -14.66 -9.25 -0.27
N PRO A 72 -15.84 -9.89 -0.15
CA PRO A 72 -16.22 -10.56 1.10
C PRO A 72 -15.09 -11.47 1.58
N TYR A 73 -14.90 -11.57 2.90
CA TYR A 73 -13.81 -12.37 3.47
C TYR A 73 -13.84 -13.84 3.00
N SER A 74 -15.04 -14.41 2.87
CA SER A 74 -15.26 -15.78 2.37
C SER A 74 -14.83 -15.99 0.92
N GLU A 75 -14.68 -14.91 0.14
CA GLU A 75 -14.36 -14.93 -1.29
C GLU A 75 -13.00 -14.30 -1.58
N PHE A 76 -12.26 -13.88 -0.55
CA PHE A 76 -10.98 -13.20 -0.70
C PHE A 76 -9.87 -14.20 -1.06
N ASP A 77 -9.61 -14.34 -2.36
CA ASP A 77 -8.69 -15.32 -2.95
C ASP A 77 -7.37 -14.71 -3.46
N TYR A 78 -7.15 -13.41 -3.23
CA TYR A 78 -6.03 -12.65 -3.82
C TYR A 78 -4.66 -13.26 -3.47
N TYR A 79 -4.39 -13.51 -2.18
CA TYR A 79 -3.09 -14.05 -1.75
C TYR A 79 -2.83 -15.46 -2.29
N GLN A 80 -3.87 -16.29 -2.39
CA GLN A 80 -3.76 -17.63 -2.97
C GLN A 80 -3.39 -17.54 -4.46
N LYS A 81 -4.09 -16.68 -5.21
CA LYS A 81 -3.80 -16.44 -6.63
C LYS A 81 -2.39 -15.90 -6.85
N LEU A 82 -2.00 -14.88 -6.08
CA LEU A 82 -0.66 -14.30 -6.15
C LEU A 82 0.43 -15.34 -5.86
N THR A 83 0.24 -16.16 -4.82
CA THR A 83 1.19 -17.23 -4.47
C THR A 83 1.33 -18.24 -5.61
N ASN A 84 0.21 -18.67 -6.21
CA ASN A 84 0.22 -19.60 -7.33
C ASN A 84 0.93 -19.02 -8.56
N GLN A 85 0.70 -17.74 -8.86
CA GLN A 85 1.36 -17.04 -9.97
C GLN A 85 2.87 -16.95 -9.74
N LEU A 86 3.31 -16.53 -8.55
CA LEU A 86 4.74 -16.44 -8.22
C LEU A 86 5.44 -17.80 -8.26
N ALA A 87 4.77 -18.86 -7.82
CA ALA A 87 5.29 -20.22 -7.91
C ALA A 87 5.46 -20.66 -9.38
N ALA A 88 4.47 -20.38 -10.23
CA ALA A 88 4.53 -20.70 -11.65
C ALA A 88 5.64 -19.92 -12.39
N THR A 89 5.81 -18.64 -12.10
CA THR A 89 6.86 -17.81 -12.70
C THR A 89 8.27 -18.25 -12.30
N LYS A 90 8.47 -18.67 -11.03
CA LYS A 90 9.77 -19.21 -10.59
C LYS A 90 10.16 -20.48 -11.34
N SER A 91 9.20 -21.35 -11.63
CA SER A 91 9.43 -22.58 -12.40
C SER A 91 9.75 -22.34 -13.89
N GLN A 92 9.50 -21.14 -14.42
CA GLN A 92 9.83 -20.78 -15.81
C GLN A 92 11.19 -20.09 -15.96
N LEU A 93 11.86 -19.78 -14.84
CA LEU A 93 13.17 -19.14 -14.80
C LEU A 93 14.32 -20.13 -14.49
N VAL A 94 14.02 -21.44 -14.48
CA VAL A 94 14.98 -22.54 -14.27
C VAL A 94 15.14 -23.34 -15.55
#